data_AF-A0A316MM39-F1
#
_entry.id   AF-A0A316MM39-F1
#
_cell.length_a   1.000
_cell.length_b   1.000
_cell.length_c   1.000
_cell.angle_alpha   90.00
_cell.angle_beta   90.00
_cell.angle_gamma   90.00
#
_symmetry.space_group_name_H-M   'P 1'
#
loop_
_entity.id
_entity.type
_entity.pdbx_description
1 polymer ?
#
loop_
_entity_poly.entity_id
_entity_poly.type
_entity_poly.pdbx_seq_one_letter_code
_entity_poly.pdbx_strand_id
1 'polypeptide(L)'
;MPGKLVIAATFSVRVGSRRVRFEISPAASHGGPEDAYRVRIDRRWHDLDGKPLFLRRPELAALLADYALGGISEPAPAPEIPCPSRVTVEVWMDGFPCWLGAWTASPPILAHDGQWMVAVSYGGKVEFLPVKNVRIITKNRRNDG
;
A
#
# COMPACT_ATOMS: atom_id res chain seq x y z
N MET A 1 -17.67 -22.14 -39.29
CA MET A 1 -18.54 -21.22 -38.53
C MET A 1 -17.65 -20.31 -37.70
N PRO A 2 -17.80 -18.97 -37.72
CA PRO A 2 -17.06 -18.13 -36.78
C PRO A 2 -17.47 -18.54 -35.36
N GLY A 3 -16.48 -18.91 -34.53
CA GLY A 3 -16.69 -19.50 -33.22
C GLY A 3 -17.52 -18.59 -32.31
N LYS A 4 -18.49 -19.17 -31.61
CA LYS A 4 -19.28 -18.49 -30.58
C LYS A 4 -18.32 -17.81 -29.60
N LEU A 5 -18.57 -16.54 -29.28
CA LEU A 5 -17.75 -15.80 -28.31
C LEU A 5 -17.93 -16.44 -26.93
N VAL A 6 -16.88 -17.07 -26.40
CA VAL A 6 -16.93 -17.78 -25.11
C VAL A 6 -16.24 -16.93 -24.05
N ILE A 7 -17.02 -16.20 -23.25
CA ILE A 7 -16.50 -15.66 -21.99
C ILE A 7 -16.36 -16.84 -21.02
N ALA A 8 -15.11 -17.18 -20.68
CA ALA A 8 -14.78 -18.27 -19.77
C ALA A 8 -14.86 -17.84 -18.30
N ALA A 9 -14.53 -16.59 -17.99
CA ALA A 9 -14.61 -16.07 -16.61
C ALA A 9 -14.96 -14.58 -16.59
N THR A 10 -15.55 -14.14 -15.48
CA THR A 10 -15.81 -12.72 -15.20
C THR A 10 -15.52 -12.44 -13.73
N PHE A 11 -14.84 -11.34 -13.46
CA PHE A 11 -14.60 -10.86 -12.10
C PHE A 11 -14.49 -9.34 -12.08
N SER A 12 -14.24 -8.76 -10.91
CA SER A 12 -14.05 -7.31 -10.79
C SER A 12 -12.98 -7.02 -9.75
N VAL A 13 -12.22 -5.95 -10.00
CA VAL A 13 -11.30 -5.34 -9.04
C VAL A 13 -11.99 -4.10 -8.48
N ARG A 14 -11.97 -3.92 -7.16
CA ARG A 14 -12.54 -2.75 -6.48
C ARG A 14 -11.47 -2.08 -5.61
N VAL A 15 -11.26 -0.78 -5.85
CA VAL A 15 -10.34 0.08 -5.08
C VAL A 15 -11.13 1.31 -4.64
N GLY A 16 -11.41 1.40 -3.34
CA GLY A 16 -12.33 2.40 -2.79
C GLY A 16 -13.73 2.32 -3.44
N SER A 17 -14.19 3.42 -4.02
CA SER A 17 -15.47 3.51 -4.74
C SER A 17 -15.38 3.02 -6.20
N ARG A 18 -14.18 2.91 -6.78
CA ARG A 18 -13.99 2.52 -8.17
C ARG A 18 -14.06 0.99 -8.31
N ARG A 19 -14.90 0.52 -9.24
CA ARG A 19 -15.00 -0.89 -9.64
C ARG A 19 -14.69 -1.01 -11.12
N VAL A 20 -13.81 -1.94 -11.47
CA VAL A 20 -13.46 -2.29 -12.87
C VAL A 20 -13.83 -3.74 -13.12
N ARG A 21 -14.59 -4.00 -14.18
CA ARG A 21 -15.03 -5.34 -14.56
C ARG A 21 -14.11 -5.95 -15.59
N PHE A 22 -13.68 -7.18 -15.34
CA PHE A 22 -12.86 -7.99 -16.25
C PHE A 22 -13.67 -9.19 -16.75
N GLU A 23 -13.60 -9.44 -18.04
CA GLU A 23 -14.16 -10.62 -18.68
C GLU A 23 -13.05 -11.29 -19.51
N ILE A 24 -12.86 -12.59 -19.30
CA ILE A 24 -11.78 -13.37 -19.90
C ILE A 24 -12.37 -14.34 -20.92
N SER A 25 -11.79 -14.38 -22.10
CA SER A 25 -12.05 -15.37 -23.14
C SER A 25 -10.75 -16.12 -23.48
N PRO A 26 -10.80 -17.43 -23.79
CA PRO A 26 -9.65 -18.12 -24.37
C PRO A 26 -9.24 -17.43 -25.68
N ALA A 27 -7.94 -17.20 -25.88
CA ALA A 27 -7.43 -16.51 -27.07
C ALA A 27 -7.69 -17.30 -28.36
N ALA A 28 -7.65 -18.65 -28.30
CA ALA A 28 -7.97 -19.53 -29.42
C ALA A 28 -9.37 -19.25 -30.04
N SER A 29 -10.35 -18.84 -29.24
CA SER A 29 -11.69 -18.45 -29.74
C SER A 29 -11.69 -17.14 -30.53
N HIS A 30 -10.58 -16.41 -30.54
CA HIS A 30 -10.38 -15.12 -31.21
C HIS A 30 -9.23 -15.17 -32.23
N GLY A 31 -8.76 -16.37 -32.61
CA GLY A 31 -7.62 -16.53 -33.53
C GLY A 31 -6.25 -16.27 -32.90
N GLY A 32 -6.17 -16.23 -31.56
CA GLY A 32 -4.93 -16.09 -30.82
C GLY A 32 -4.30 -17.43 -30.42
N PRO A 33 -3.13 -17.40 -29.75
CA PRO A 33 -2.42 -18.60 -29.32
C PRO A 33 -3.21 -19.46 -28.33
N GLU A 34 -2.92 -20.75 -28.30
CA GLU A 34 -3.29 -21.62 -27.17
C GLU A 34 -2.57 -21.13 -25.88
N ASP A 35 -3.17 -21.41 -24.72
CA ASP A 35 -2.70 -20.96 -23.40
C ASP A 35 -2.63 -19.44 -23.18
N ALA A 36 -3.27 -18.65 -24.04
CA ALA A 36 -3.44 -17.22 -23.86
C ALA A 36 -4.92 -16.83 -23.69
N TYR A 37 -5.14 -15.60 -23.26
CA TYR A 37 -6.45 -15.03 -22.99
C TYR A 37 -6.65 -13.73 -23.74
N ARG A 38 -7.86 -13.48 -24.22
CA ARG A 38 -8.32 -12.16 -24.62
C ARG A 38 -9.15 -11.55 -23.50
N VAL A 39 -8.87 -10.29 -23.15
CA VAL A 39 -9.45 -9.64 -21.97
C VAL A 39 -10.33 -8.47 -22.38
N ARG A 40 -11.53 -8.40 -21.80
CA ARG A 40 -12.45 -7.26 -21.93
C ARG A 40 -12.52 -6.53 -20.59
N ILE A 41 -12.24 -5.23 -20.60
CA ILE A 41 -12.25 -4.34 -19.43
C ILE A 41 -13.38 -3.33 -19.62
N ASP A 42 -14.33 -3.30 -18.69
CA ASP A 42 -15.52 -2.43 -18.76
C ASP A 42 -16.22 -2.42 -20.13
N ARG A 43 -16.42 -3.65 -20.66
CA ARG A 43 -17.04 -3.95 -21.96
C ARG A 43 -16.24 -3.52 -23.19
N ARG A 44 -14.97 -3.12 -23.04
CA ARG A 44 -14.05 -2.81 -24.14
C ARG A 44 -12.93 -3.83 -24.22
N TRP A 45 -12.59 -4.29 -25.43
CA TRP A 45 -11.45 -5.19 -25.60
C TRP A 45 -10.16 -4.45 -25.24
N HIS A 46 -9.31 -5.10 -24.46
CA HIS A 46 -7.98 -4.59 -24.14
C HIS A 46 -7.08 -4.89 -25.33
N ASP A 47 -6.95 -3.92 -26.22
CA ASP A 47 -6.20 -4.01 -27.46
C ASP A 47 -4.95 -3.11 -27.37
N LEU A 48 -3.90 -3.47 -28.11
CA LEU A 48 -2.67 -2.68 -28.23
C LEU A 48 -2.59 -2.11 -29.64
N ASP A 49 -2.51 -0.80 -29.78
CA ASP A 49 -2.49 -0.09 -31.07
C ASP A 49 -3.61 -0.53 -32.03
N GLY A 50 -4.81 -0.73 -31.48
CA GLY A 50 -5.99 -1.16 -32.22
C GLY A 50 -5.98 -2.64 -32.66
N LYS A 51 -5.01 -3.44 -32.20
CA LYS A 51 -4.91 -4.87 -32.49
C LYS A 51 -5.27 -5.72 -31.27
N PRO A 52 -5.86 -6.91 -31.49
CA PRO A 52 -6.08 -7.89 -30.43
C PRO A 52 -4.83 -8.14 -29.59
N LEU A 53 -4.91 -7.87 -28.29
CA LEU A 53 -3.86 -8.26 -27.35
C LEU A 53 -4.26 -9.59 -26.69
N PHE A 54 -3.32 -10.54 -26.70
CA PHE A 54 -3.48 -11.83 -26.05
C PHE A 54 -2.49 -11.93 -24.90
N LEU A 55 -3.00 -12.22 -23.71
CA LEU A 55 -2.23 -12.24 -22.47
C LEU A 55 -2.12 -13.67 -21.94
N ARG A 56 -0.91 -14.10 -21.61
CA ARG A 56 -0.64 -15.26 -20.78
C ARG A 56 -0.86 -14.92 -19.31
N ARG A 57 -0.84 -15.95 -18.46
CA ARG A 57 -1.08 -15.80 -17.01
C ARG A 57 -0.21 -14.72 -16.33
N PRO A 58 1.11 -14.60 -16.61
CA PRO A 58 1.93 -13.56 -15.98
C PRO A 58 1.53 -12.14 -16.39
N GLU A 59 1.24 -11.93 -17.68
CA GLU A 59 0.86 -10.62 -18.21
C GLU A 59 -0.53 -10.21 -17.71
N LEU A 60 -1.46 -11.18 -17.62
CA LEU A 60 -2.77 -10.97 -17.00
C LEU A 60 -2.62 -10.59 -15.52
N ALA A 61 -1.74 -11.27 -14.78
CA ALA A 61 -1.51 -10.95 -13.37
C ALA A 61 -0.95 -9.53 -13.18
N ALA A 62 0.01 -9.12 -14.03
CA ALA A 62 0.55 -7.76 -14.02
C ALA A 62 -0.53 -6.71 -14.32
N LEU A 63 -1.33 -6.92 -15.36
CA LEU A 63 -2.47 -6.05 -15.69
C LEU A 63 -3.43 -5.89 -14.51
N LEU A 64 -3.76 -6.99 -13.82
CA LEU A 64 -4.65 -6.93 -12.66
C LEU A 64 -4.02 -6.19 -11.48
N ALA A 65 -2.72 -6.37 -11.26
CA ALA A 65 -1.98 -5.64 -10.24
C ALA A 65 -2.01 -4.13 -10.52
N ASP A 66 -1.80 -3.70 -11.76
CA ASP A 66 -1.86 -2.27 -12.11
C ASP A 66 -3.23 -1.66 -11.81
N TYR A 67 -4.32 -2.39 -12.09
CA TYR A 67 -5.67 -1.91 -11.80
C TYR A 67 -6.02 -1.94 -10.31
N ALA A 68 -5.49 -2.91 -9.56
CA ALA A 68 -5.74 -3.08 -8.13
C ALA A 68 -4.89 -2.13 -7.27
N LEU A 69 -3.63 -1.95 -7.65
CA LEU A 69 -2.62 -1.23 -6.88
C LEU A 69 -2.34 0.17 -7.42
N GLY A 70 -2.69 0.48 -8.68
CA GLY A 70 -2.46 1.81 -9.27
C GLY A 70 -3.19 2.97 -8.58
N GLY A 71 -4.07 2.69 -7.60
CA GLY A 71 -4.67 3.68 -6.70
C GLY A 71 -4.29 3.52 -5.23
N ILE A 72 -3.43 2.56 -4.89
CA ILE A 72 -2.93 2.35 -3.53
C ILE A 72 -1.58 3.07 -3.46
N SER A 73 -1.55 4.21 -2.77
CA SER A 73 -0.27 4.86 -2.47
C SER A 73 0.58 3.91 -1.66
N GLU A 74 1.84 3.75 -2.06
CA GLU A 74 2.82 3.16 -1.17
C GLU A 74 2.85 3.99 0.12
N PRO A 75 2.87 3.36 1.31
CA PRO A 75 2.97 4.13 2.54
C PRO A 75 4.29 4.88 2.57
N ALA A 76 4.28 6.07 3.16
CA ALA A 76 5.52 6.81 3.40
C ALA A 76 6.53 5.91 4.13
N PRO A 77 7.84 5.99 3.84
CA PRO A 77 8.84 5.13 4.45
C PRO A 77 8.83 5.24 5.99
N ALA A 78 9.23 4.17 6.66
CA ALA A 78 9.34 4.13 8.11
C ALA A 78 10.29 5.23 8.61
N PRO A 79 9.90 6.04 9.61
CA PRO A 79 10.80 7.00 10.22
C PRO A 79 12.02 6.32 10.84
N GLU A 80 13.19 6.95 10.72
CA GLU A 80 14.42 6.46 11.35
C GLU A 80 14.44 6.84 12.84
N ILE A 81 13.84 6.00 13.67
CA ILE A 81 13.90 6.11 15.13
C ILE A 81 14.48 4.81 15.70
N PRO A 82 15.74 4.81 16.18
CA PRO A 82 16.33 3.62 16.77
C PRO A 82 15.54 3.18 18.01
N CYS A 83 15.54 1.88 18.30
CA CYS A 83 14.93 1.32 19.49
C CYS A 83 15.96 0.46 20.25
N PRO A 84 16.23 0.76 21.54
CA PRO A 84 15.69 1.87 22.34
C PRO A 84 16.41 3.21 22.06
N SER A 85 15.68 4.32 22.09
CA SER A 85 16.21 5.69 22.00
C SER A 85 15.60 6.57 23.07
N ARG A 86 16.40 7.52 23.60
CA ARG A 86 15.88 8.60 24.46
C ARG A 86 15.16 9.62 23.59
N VAL A 87 13.93 9.94 23.96
CA VAL A 87 13.07 10.86 23.22
C VAL A 87 12.37 11.83 24.15
N THR A 88 11.90 12.95 23.60
CA THR A 88 10.90 13.81 24.25
C THR A 88 9.57 13.61 23.53
N VAL A 89 8.50 13.40 24.28
CA VAL A 89 7.16 13.17 23.73
C VAL A 89 6.20 14.27 24.15
N GLU A 90 5.33 14.66 23.23
CA GLU A 90 4.19 15.55 23.49
C GLU A 90 2.98 14.71 23.90
N VAL A 91 2.49 14.92 25.12
CA VAL A 91 1.32 14.24 25.67
C VAL A 91 0.36 15.26 26.26
N TRP A 92 -0.93 14.99 26.22
CA TRP A 92 -1.94 15.85 26.86
C TRP A 92 -2.18 15.37 28.29
N MET A 93 -2.00 16.27 29.26
CA MET A 93 -2.28 16.03 30.67
C MET A 93 -3.09 17.20 31.22
N ASP A 94 -4.21 16.90 31.88
CA ASP A 94 -5.14 17.90 32.45
C ASP A 94 -5.56 19.01 31.49
N GLY A 95 -5.70 18.68 30.20
CA GLY A 95 -6.11 19.63 29.17
C GLY A 95 -4.99 20.53 28.62
N PHE A 96 -3.73 20.29 28.98
CA PHE A 96 -2.57 21.03 28.48
C PHE A 96 -1.54 20.11 27.79
N PRO A 97 -0.86 20.57 26.73
CA PRO A 97 0.25 19.83 26.15
C PRO A 97 1.47 19.88 27.07
N CYS A 98 2.02 18.72 27.39
CA CYS A 98 3.20 18.55 28.23
C CYS A 98 4.29 17.76 27.48
N TRP A 99 5.54 18.15 27.71
CA TRP A 99 6.71 17.50 27.11
C TRP A 99 7.41 16.63 28.15
N LEU A 100 7.44 15.32 27.92
CA LEU A 100 8.02 14.35 28.85
C LEU A 100 9.21 13.63 28.24
N GLY A 101 10.24 13.38 29.04
CA GLY A 101 11.35 12.53 28.65
C GLY A 101 10.99 11.05 28.70
N ALA A 102 10.99 10.37 27.57
CA ALA A 102 10.60 8.96 27.43
C ALA A 102 11.70 8.11 26.77
N TRP A 103 11.46 6.81 26.65
CA TRP A 103 12.29 5.87 25.88
C TRP A 103 11.44 5.14 24.86
N THR A 104 11.92 4.95 23.64
CA THR A 104 11.22 4.06 22.69
C THR A 104 11.29 2.61 23.17
N ALA A 105 10.15 1.92 23.08
CA ALA A 105 9.96 0.52 23.44
C ALA A 105 9.71 -0.37 22.21
N SER A 106 9.51 0.24 21.03
CA SER A 106 9.46 -0.43 19.73
C SER A 106 10.13 0.44 18.65
N PRO A 107 10.54 -0.14 17.51
CA PRO A 107 10.68 0.60 16.26
C PRO A 107 9.34 1.24 15.84
N PRO A 108 9.33 2.21 14.91
CA PRO A 108 8.10 2.72 14.33
C PRO A 108 7.28 1.63 13.63
N ILE A 109 5.95 1.67 13.80
CA ILE A 109 4.99 0.74 13.23
C ILE A 109 3.94 1.56 12.46
N LEU A 110 3.58 1.12 11.27
CA LEU A 110 2.52 1.73 10.48
C LEU A 110 1.15 1.23 10.97
N ALA A 111 0.32 2.14 11.48
CA ALA A 111 -1.04 1.84 11.90
C ALA A 111 -2.00 1.70 10.69
N HIS A 112 -3.17 1.11 10.93
CA HIS A 112 -4.19 0.83 9.91
C HIS A 112 -4.76 2.09 9.23
N ASP A 113 -4.64 3.25 9.88
CA ASP A 113 -5.02 4.56 9.35
C ASP A 113 -3.90 5.23 8.52
N GLY A 114 -2.77 4.53 8.33
CA GLY A 114 -1.60 5.02 7.60
C GLY A 114 -0.69 5.94 8.42
N GLN A 115 -0.91 6.09 9.73
CA GLN A 115 -0.04 6.88 10.59
C GLN A 115 1.10 6.05 11.17
N TRP A 116 2.32 6.58 11.14
CA TRP A 116 3.46 5.99 11.84
C TRP A 116 3.34 6.24 13.35
N MET A 117 3.36 5.16 14.11
CA MET A 117 3.26 5.13 15.57
C MET A 117 4.54 4.55 16.17
N VAL A 118 4.86 4.90 17.41
CA VAL A 118 5.98 4.31 18.16
C VAL A 118 5.56 4.06 19.59
N ALA A 119 5.86 2.87 20.12
CA ALA A 119 5.66 2.59 21.53
C ALA A 119 6.72 3.36 22.34
N VAL A 120 6.28 4.13 23.33
CA VAL A 120 7.16 4.87 24.24
C VAL A 120 6.84 4.52 25.68
N SER A 121 7.89 4.37 26.48
CA SER A 121 7.82 4.16 27.92
C SER A 121 8.09 5.46 28.67
N TYR A 122 7.12 5.89 29.49
CA TYR A 122 7.24 7.05 30.36
C TYR A 122 6.25 6.91 31.54
N GLY A 123 6.60 7.45 32.71
CA GLY A 123 5.71 7.43 33.88
C GLY A 123 5.26 6.03 34.32
N GLY A 124 6.07 4.99 34.06
CA GLY A 124 5.75 3.60 34.40
C GLY A 124 4.76 2.89 33.46
N LYS A 125 4.32 3.54 32.38
CA LYS A 125 3.45 2.95 31.35
C LYS A 125 4.12 2.91 29.98
N VAL A 126 3.61 2.06 29.10
CA VAL A 126 3.96 2.02 27.67
C VAL A 126 2.74 2.43 26.86
N GLU A 127 2.91 3.38 25.94
CA GLU A 127 1.83 3.90 25.10
C GLU A 127 2.31 4.09 23.66
N PHE A 128 1.42 3.86 22.69
CA PHE A 128 1.70 4.16 21.29
C PHE A 128 1.36 5.62 21.00
N LEU A 129 2.36 6.39 20.59
CA LEU A 129 2.17 7.78 20.19
C LEU A 129 2.46 7.95 18.69
N PRO A 130 1.78 8.89 18.02
CA PRO A 130 2.14 9.28 16.66
C PRO A 130 3.60 9.73 16.63
N VAL A 131 4.37 9.28 15.64
CA VAL A 131 5.79 9.65 15.51
C VAL A 131 5.97 11.17 15.45
N LYS A 132 5.02 11.90 14.87
CA LYS A 132 5.02 13.38 14.83
C LYS A 132 5.04 14.04 16.23
N ASN A 133 4.62 13.34 17.27
CA ASN A 133 4.64 13.80 18.66
C ASN A 133 5.94 13.41 19.39
N VAL A 134 6.90 12.78 18.70
CA VAL A 134 8.14 12.26 19.26
C VAL A 134 9.35 13.01 18.68
N ARG A 135 10.22 13.52 19.56
CA ARG A 135 11.46 14.21 19.19
C ARG A 135 12.65 13.42 19.71
N ILE A 136 13.56 13.01 18.82
CA ILE A 136 14.82 12.37 19.22
C ILE A 136 15.72 13.42 19.87
N ILE A 137 16.27 13.10 21.04
CA ILE A 137 17.29 13.94 21.66
C ILE A 137 18.64 13.52 21.08
N THR A 138 19.05 14.13 19.97
CA THR A 138 20.42 13.99 19.47
C THR A 138 21.36 14.75 20.40
N LYS A 139 22.33 14.05 21.00
CA LYS A 139 23.46 14.71 21.68
C LYS A 139 24.32 15.43 20.62
N ASN A 140 24.00 16.68 20.31
CA ASN A 140 25.03 17.59 19.79
C ASN A 140 25.98 17.91 20.95
N ARG A 141 26.98 17.06 21.17
CA ARG A 141 28.19 17.48 21.89
C ARG A 141 28.94 18.42 20.93
N ARG A 142 28.65 19.72 21.03
CA ARG A 142 29.64 20.74 20.69
C ARG A 142 30.73 20.63 21.75
N ASN A 143 31.85 19.99 21.39
CA ASN A 143 33.10 20.20 22.11
C ASN A 143 33.78 21.40 21.44
N ASP A 144 33.43 22.60 21.91
CA ASP A 144 34.31 23.75 21.82
C ASP A 144 34.90 23.93 23.23
N GLY A 145 36.21 23.69 23.35
CA GLY A 145 36.96 23.74 24.61
C GLY A 145 38.29 23.02 24.50
#